data_AF-A0A8I1MRJ1-F1
#
_entry.id   AF-A0A8I1MRJ1-F1
#
_cell.length_a   1.000
_cell.length_b   1.000
_cell.length_c   1.000
_cell.angle_alpha   90.00
_cell.angle_beta   90.00
_cell.angle_gamma   90.00
#
_symmetry.space_group_name_H-M   'P 1'
#
loop_
_entity.id
_entity.type
_entity.pdbx_description
1 polymer ?
#
loop_
_entity_poly.entity_id
_entity_poly.type
_entity_poly.pdbx_seq_one_letter_code
_entity_poly.pdbx_strand_id
1 'polypeptide(L)'
;MAAFTLMELLAGMGIVAVLVAMTLSGLTQVRSAGDSAKCVASLRAVGQGIVFYVNDNTFSLPAYPYQPALGQLPGPLNSGQKPVSSRKYQGMLAYMIYPYLGLPEPTSQDRVVPMLQCPAWKRETKNPSGVSYYLPNDAVIDGRHVKPFGYPAPSYVEPMRMLGLPGSLSSIPVLQDIDRMVPGISGADWAADLPAKPVHRGRRNLLYLDGHVTSL
;
A
#
# COMPACT_ATOMS: atom_id res chain seq x y z
N MET A 1 23.70 59.55 11.02
CA MET A 1 23.45 58.14 11.39
C MET A 1 22.03 58.07 11.92
N ALA A 2 21.10 57.54 11.13
CA ALA A 2 19.71 57.40 11.58
C ALA A 2 19.67 56.29 12.64
N ALA A 3 19.28 56.64 13.86
CA ALA A 3 19.05 55.66 14.91
C ALA A 3 17.75 54.93 14.59
N PHE A 4 17.83 53.60 14.45
CA PHE A 4 16.67 52.75 14.26
C PHE A 4 15.76 52.88 15.48
N THR A 5 14.49 53.21 15.27
CA THR A 5 13.58 53.41 16.40
C THR A 5 13.11 52.06 16.95
N LEU A 6 12.84 52.00 18.26
CA LEU A 6 12.24 50.80 18.89
C LEU A 6 10.91 50.41 18.19
N MET A 7 10.17 51.40 17.69
CA MET A 7 8.91 51.19 16.99
C MET A 7 9.10 50.46 15.65
N GLU A 8 10.11 50.82 14.87
CA GLU A 8 10.42 50.15 13.58
C GLU A 8 10.84 48.69 13.79
N LEU A 9 11.64 48.41 14.83
CA LEU A 9 12.07 47.06 15.14
C LEU A 9 10.90 46.17 15.59
N LEU A 10 9.99 46.74 16.38
CA LEU A 10 8.83 46.05 16.92
C LEU A 10 7.75 45.79 15.85
N ALA A 11 7.50 46.76 14.97
CA ALA A 11 6.63 46.58 13.81
C ALA A 11 7.18 45.51 12.85
N GLY A 12 8.49 45.50 12.62
CA GLY A 12 9.15 44.49 11.78
C GLY A 12 8.99 43.06 12.32
N MET A 13 9.23 42.86 13.63
CA MET A 13 9.02 41.55 14.26
C MET A 13 7.55 41.12 14.22
N GLY A 14 6.61 42.06 14.33
CA GLY A 14 5.18 41.78 14.17
C GLY A 14 4.83 41.25 12.78
N ILE A 15 5.38 41.87 11.72
CA ILE A 15 5.15 41.42 10.34
C ILE A 15 5.78 40.03 10.11
N VAL A 16 7.02 39.81 10.57
CA VAL A 16 7.69 38.50 10.45
C VAL A 16 6.90 37.41 11.17
N ALA A 17 6.36 37.68 12.37
CA ALA A 17 5.55 36.72 13.11
C ALA A 17 4.29 36.30 12.33
N VAL A 18 3.60 37.24 11.69
CA VAL A 18 2.42 36.94 10.85
C VAL A 18 2.81 36.12 9.62
N LEU A 19 3.90 36.48 8.93
CA LEU A 19 4.37 35.75 7.76
C LEU A 19 4.79 34.31 8.09
N VAL A 20 5.48 34.10 9.20
CA VAL A 20 5.87 32.76 9.66
C VAL A 20 4.64 31.93 10.05
N ALA A 21 3.65 32.53 10.71
CA ALA A 21 2.41 31.83 11.07
C ALA A 21 1.65 31.32 9.84
N MET A 22 1.53 32.14 8.78
CA MET A 22 0.90 31.73 7.53
C MET A 22 1.71 30.62 6.82
N THR A 23 3.04 30.74 6.79
CA THR A 23 3.93 29.77 6.15
C THR A 23 3.86 28.39 6.81
N LEU A 24 3.80 28.34 8.15
CA LEU A 24 3.73 27.09 8.90
C LEU A 24 2.42 26.32 8.63
N SER A 25 1.30 27.04 8.52
CA SER A 25 0.00 26.42 8.23
C SER A 25 -0.04 25.75 6.84
N GLY A 26 0.58 26.35 5.82
CA GLY A 26 0.64 25.79 4.46
C GLY A 26 1.48 24.53 4.35
N LEU A 27 2.58 24.41 5.11
CA LEU A 27 3.50 23.27 5.03
C LEU A 27 2.83 21.92 5.38
N THR A 28 1.88 21.93 6.33
CA THR A 28 1.15 20.72 6.74
C THR A 28 0.30 20.16 5.59
N GLN A 29 -0.35 21.05 4.83
CA GLN A 29 -1.21 20.69 3.71
C GLN A 29 -0.39 20.17 2.52
N VAL A 30 0.73 20.84 2.22
CA VAL A 30 1.68 20.43 1.16
C VAL A 30 2.26 19.05 1.47
N ARG A 31 2.67 18.81 2.71
CA ARG A 31 3.20 17.50 3.14
C ARG A 31 2.16 16.39 2.97
N SER A 32 0.93 16.61 3.43
CA SER A 32 -0.18 15.64 3.28
C SER A 32 -0.45 15.30 1.80
N ALA A 33 -0.44 16.30 0.92
CA ALA A 33 -0.59 16.08 -0.52
C ALA A 33 0.59 15.30 -1.11
N GLY A 34 1.82 15.66 -0.73
CA GLY A 34 3.04 14.97 -1.15
C GLY A 34 3.09 13.51 -0.69
N ASP A 35 2.62 13.21 0.51
CA ASP A 35 2.55 11.84 1.00
C ASP A 35 1.52 11.01 0.23
N SER A 36 0.34 11.58 -0.06
CA SER A 36 -0.67 10.92 -0.90
C SER A 36 -0.13 10.62 -2.30
N ALA A 37 0.52 11.58 -2.94
CA ALA A 37 1.14 11.38 -4.24
C ALA A 37 2.21 10.27 -4.22
N LYS A 38 3.01 10.19 -3.15
CA LYS A 38 3.98 9.10 -2.95
C LYS A 38 3.31 7.74 -2.78
N CYS A 39 2.25 7.64 -1.97
CA CYS A 39 1.54 6.36 -1.78
C CYS A 39 0.91 5.87 -3.10
N VAL A 40 0.29 6.77 -3.86
CA VAL A 40 -0.27 6.46 -5.20
C VAL A 40 0.83 6.02 -6.18
N ALA A 41 1.96 6.72 -6.23
CA ALA A 41 3.08 6.35 -7.10
C ALA A 41 3.63 4.96 -6.75
N SER A 42 3.79 4.66 -5.46
CA SER A 42 4.23 3.34 -5.02
C SER A 42 3.23 2.23 -5.35
N LEU A 43 1.92 2.48 -5.22
CA LEU A 43 0.89 1.51 -5.63
C LEU A 43 0.95 1.21 -7.13
N ARG A 44 1.18 2.22 -7.98
CA ARG A 44 1.37 1.99 -9.43
C ARG A 44 2.60 1.14 -9.72
N ALA A 45 3.72 1.38 -9.03
CA ALA A 45 4.92 0.55 -9.16
C ALA A 45 4.65 -0.91 -8.74
N VAL A 46 3.87 -1.13 -7.69
CA VAL A 46 3.42 -2.47 -7.29
C VAL A 46 2.55 -3.11 -8.37
N GLY A 47 1.59 -2.38 -8.94
CA GLY A 47 0.76 -2.85 -10.06
C GLY A 47 1.59 -3.28 -11.28
N GLN A 48 2.61 -2.49 -11.64
CA GLN A 48 3.57 -2.86 -12.70
C GLN A 48 4.33 -4.15 -12.35
N GLY A 49 4.78 -4.30 -11.10
CA GLY A 49 5.43 -5.51 -10.63
C GLY A 49 4.55 -6.77 -10.73
N ILE A 50 3.23 -6.63 -10.52
CA ILE A 50 2.26 -7.72 -10.70
C ILE A 50 2.14 -8.07 -12.19
N VAL A 51 2.05 -7.09 -13.08
CA VAL A 51 1.98 -7.36 -14.53
C VAL A 51 3.24 -8.06 -15.02
N PHE A 52 4.42 -7.64 -14.55
CA PHE A 52 5.67 -8.33 -14.87
C PHE A 52 5.70 -9.76 -14.33
N TYR A 53 5.23 -9.97 -13.10
CA TYR A 53 5.08 -11.31 -12.53
C TYR A 53 4.21 -12.22 -13.40
N VAL A 54 3.05 -11.74 -13.84
CA VAL A 54 2.09 -12.54 -14.63
C VAL A 54 2.65 -12.91 -16.01
N ASN A 55 3.45 -12.01 -16.59
CA ASN A 55 4.05 -12.19 -17.91
C ASN A 55 5.28 -13.12 -17.89
N ASP A 56 5.90 -13.32 -16.74
CA ASP A 56 7.04 -14.22 -16.56
C ASP A 56 6.57 -15.59 -16.08
N ASN A 57 7.12 -16.66 -16.64
CA ASN A 57 6.79 -18.06 -16.34
C ASN A 57 8.00 -18.88 -15.87
N THR A 58 9.13 -18.23 -15.63
CA THR A 58 10.41 -18.93 -15.43
C THR A 58 10.86 -19.01 -13.98
N PHE A 59 10.10 -18.41 -13.05
CA PHE A 59 10.61 -18.20 -11.69
C PHE A 59 10.16 -19.27 -10.69
N SER A 60 11.14 -19.88 -10.02
CA SER A 60 10.92 -20.72 -8.84
C SER A 60 11.05 -19.85 -7.58
N LEU A 61 9.97 -19.75 -6.80
CA LEU A 61 9.99 -18.98 -5.55
C LEU A 61 10.71 -19.80 -4.46
N PRO A 62 11.79 -19.27 -3.85
CA PRO A 62 12.59 -20.03 -2.89
C PRO A 62 11.77 -20.42 -1.66
N ALA A 63 11.67 -21.71 -1.37
CA ALA A 63 10.87 -22.29 -0.28
C ALA A 63 9.34 -22.16 -0.44
N TYR A 64 8.84 -21.84 -1.63
CA TYR A 64 7.43 -21.98 -1.96
C TYR A 64 7.19 -23.32 -2.66
N PRO A 65 6.26 -24.17 -2.18
CA PRO A 65 6.07 -25.52 -2.73
C PRO A 65 5.40 -25.53 -4.11
N TYR A 66 4.96 -24.38 -4.62
CA TYR A 66 4.17 -24.26 -5.83
C TYR A 66 4.89 -23.40 -6.88
N GLN A 67 4.93 -23.89 -8.12
CA GLN A 67 5.40 -23.11 -9.27
C GLN A 67 4.18 -22.51 -9.97
N PRO A 68 4.13 -21.19 -10.18
CA PRO A 68 3.00 -20.57 -10.86
C PRO A 68 2.92 -21.03 -12.32
N ALA A 69 1.71 -21.27 -12.81
CA ALA A 69 1.47 -21.45 -14.23
C ALA A 69 1.61 -20.12 -14.98
N LEU A 70 1.97 -20.16 -16.27
CA LEU A 70 2.01 -18.97 -17.12
C LEU A 70 0.69 -18.18 -17.04
N GLY A 71 0.78 -16.86 -16.85
CA GLY A 71 -0.37 -15.98 -16.77
C GLY A 71 -1.14 -16.06 -15.45
N GLN A 72 -0.61 -16.74 -14.43
CA GLN A 72 -1.22 -16.83 -13.10
C GLN A 72 -0.91 -15.59 -12.25
N LEU A 73 -1.90 -15.11 -11.50
CA LEU A 73 -1.70 -14.01 -10.55
C LEU A 73 -0.81 -14.45 -9.37
N PRO A 74 -0.05 -13.53 -8.75
CA PRO A 74 0.81 -13.86 -7.62
C PRO A 74 -0.03 -14.33 -6.42
N GLY A 75 0.31 -15.49 -5.86
CA GLY A 75 -0.36 -15.99 -4.66
C GLY A 75 -0.22 -17.50 -4.47
N PRO A 76 -1.04 -18.10 -3.57
CA PRO A 76 -2.10 -17.46 -2.78
C PRO A 76 -1.66 -16.36 -1.81
N LEU A 77 -2.50 -15.34 -1.62
CA LEU A 77 -2.21 -14.18 -0.76
C LEU A 77 -3.18 -14.04 0.44
N ASN A 78 -2.65 -13.62 1.59
CA ASN A 78 -3.46 -13.22 2.75
C ASN A 78 -4.15 -11.86 2.51
N SER A 79 -5.27 -11.57 3.18
CA SER A 79 -5.96 -10.29 2.96
C SER A 79 -5.20 -9.12 3.58
N GLY A 80 -4.54 -9.34 4.72
CA GLY A 80 -3.64 -8.35 5.31
C GLY A 80 -2.26 -8.43 4.67
N GLN A 81 -1.85 -7.38 3.96
CA GLN A 81 -0.56 -7.28 3.28
C GLN A 81 0.45 -6.48 4.10
N LYS A 82 1.65 -7.02 4.28
CA LYS A 82 2.71 -6.38 5.07
C LYS A 82 3.73 -5.65 4.18
N PRO A 83 4.36 -4.56 4.67
CA PRO A 83 5.42 -3.84 3.97
C PRO A 83 6.78 -4.50 4.20
N VAL A 84 6.84 -5.82 4.33
CA VAL A 84 8.08 -6.56 4.54
C VAL A 84 8.14 -7.78 3.65
N SER A 85 9.35 -8.16 3.25
CA SER A 85 9.63 -9.38 2.51
C SER A 85 10.58 -10.25 3.31
N SER A 86 10.15 -11.47 3.65
CA SER A 86 10.94 -12.52 4.32
C SER A 86 10.29 -13.89 4.10
N ARG A 87 11.07 -14.96 4.30
CA ARG A 87 10.61 -16.36 4.19
C ARG A 87 9.53 -16.72 5.21
N LYS A 88 9.31 -15.90 6.25
CA LYS A 88 8.20 -16.07 7.20
C LYS A 88 6.85 -15.70 6.59
N TYR A 89 6.83 -14.78 5.63
CA TYR A 89 5.60 -14.16 5.13
C TYR A 89 5.33 -14.52 3.67
N GLN A 90 5.34 -15.82 3.38
CA GLN A 90 5.19 -16.33 2.01
C GLN A 90 3.83 -15.99 1.36
N GLY A 91 2.77 -15.82 2.17
CA GLY A 91 1.45 -15.38 1.69
C GLY A 91 1.31 -13.86 1.53
N MET A 92 2.41 -13.10 1.46
CA MET A 92 2.40 -11.65 1.22
C MET A 92 2.85 -11.35 -0.21
N LEU A 93 2.24 -10.33 -0.81
CA LEU A 93 2.54 -9.87 -2.15
C LEU A 93 4.01 -9.52 -2.30
N ALA A 94 4.59 -8.82 -1.31
CA ALA A 94 6.00 -8.45 -1.27
C ALA A 94 6.96 -9.64 -1.45
N TYR A 95 6.57 -10.82 -0.96
CA TYR A 95 7.32 -12.05 -1.13
C TYR A 95 7.09 -12.64 -2.52
N MET A 96 5.88 -12.57 -3.08
CA MET A 96 5.60 -13.11 -4.41
C MET A 96 6.25 -12.33 -5.55
N ILE A 97 6.29 -11.00 -5.44
CA ILE A 97 6.77 -10.13 -6.53
C ILE A 97 8.13 -9.47 -6.25
N TYR A 98 8.88 -9.96 -5.26
CA TYR A 98 10.15 -9.36 -4.85
C TYR A 98 11.14 -9.07 -6.01
N PRO A 99 11.32 -9.95 -7.04
CA PRO A 99 12.28 -9.68 -8.12
C PRO A 99 11.85 -8.48 -8.95
N TYR A 100 10.53 -8.34 -9.19
CA TYR A 100 9.93 -7.27 -9.98
C TYR A 100 9.87 -5.94 -9.23
N LEU A 101 10.12 -5.95 -7.92
CA LEU A 101 10.32 -4.76 -7.10
C LEU A 101 11.81 -4.38 -6.97
N GLY A 102 12.72 -5.08 -7.66
CA GLY A 102 14.15 -4.86 -7.57
C GLY A 102 14.73 -5.23 -6.19
N LEU A 103 14.08 -6.15 -5.47
CA LEU A 103 14.52 -6.58 -4.14
C LEU A 103 15.42 -7.81 -4.25
N PRO A 104 16.39 -7.99 -3.33
CA PRO A 104 17.14 -9.24 -3.22
C PRO A 104 16.22 -10.38 -2.77
N GLU A 105 16.69 -11.62 -2.95
CA GLU A 105 15.99 -12.82 -2.45
C GLU A 105 15.58 -12.68 -0.97
N PRO A 106 14.35 -13.08 -0.59
CA PRO A 106 13.91 -13.09 0.80
C PRO A 106 14.72 -14.06 1.66
N THR A 107 15.17 -13.58 2.82
CA THR A 107 15.85 -14.40 3.84
C THR A 107 14.90 -14.66 5.01
N SER A 108 15.38 -15.25 6.10
CA SER A 108 14.60 -15.40 7.34
C SER A 108 14.34 -14.07 8.05
N GLN A 109 15.07 -13.00 7.71
CA GLN A 109 14.94 -11.69 8.34
C GLN A 109 13.97 -10.80 7.57
N ASP A 110 13.20 -10.00 8.30
CA ASP A 110 12.27 -9.04 7.72
C ASP A 110 13.03 -7.89 7.05
N ARG A 111 12.86 -7.78 5.73
CA ARG A 111 13.30 -6.60 4.96
C ARG A 111 12.12 -5.69 4.70
N VAL A 112 12.18 -4.45 5.16
CA VAL A 112 11.15 -3.44 4.84
C VAL A 112 11.16 -3.15 3.34
N VAL A 113 9.97 -3.11 2.74
CA VAL A 113 9.71 -2.76 1.35
C VAL A 113 9.08 -1.37 1.33
N PRO A 114 9.85 -0.30 1.08
CA PRO A 114 9.36 1.07 1.19
C PRO A 114 8.16 1.38 0.29
N MET A 115 8.08 0.73 -0.87
CA MET A 115 6.95 0.85 -1.80
C MET A 115 5.62 0.41 -1.16
N LEU A 116 5.67 -0.58 -0.27
CA LEU A 116 4.49 -1.06 0.45
C LEU A 116 4.26 -0.33 1.78
N GLN A 117 5.09 0.66 2.12
CA GLN A 117 4.99 1.44 3.34
C GLN A 117 4.57 2.88 3.03
N CYS A 118 3.26 3.10 2.83
CA CYS A 118 2.72 4.44 2.60
C CYS A 118 3.18 5.39 3.72
N PRO A 119 3.86 6.53 3.43
CA PRO A 119 4.36 7.45 4.44
C PRO A 119 3.25 8.08 5.31
N ALA A 120 2.03 8.23 4.79
CA ALA A 120 0.89 8.67 5.58
C ALA A 120 0.47 7.60 6.60
N TRP A 121 0.30 6.35 6.17
CA TRP A 121 0.00 5.22 7.04
C TRP A 121 1.08 4.98 8.11
N LYS A 122 2.36 5.07 7.72
CA LYS A 122 3.51 4.85 8.62
C LYS A 122 3.52 5.77 9.84
N ARG A 123 2.97 6.99 9.73
CA ARG A 123 2.93 7.95 10.84
C ARG A 123 1.81 7.68 11.84
N GLU A 124 0.79 6.96 11.41
CA GLU A 124 -0.44 6.75 12.18
C GLU A 124 -0.54 5.32 12.75
N THR A 125 0.19 4.36 12.17
CA THR A 125 0.25 2.97 12.62
C THR A 125 1.05 2.82 13.91
N LYS A 126 0.66 1.87 14.77
CA LYS A 126 1.45 1.46 15.94
C LYS A 126 2.57 0.49 15.57
N ASN A 127 2.47 -0.15 14.41
CA ASN A 127 3.38 -1.20 13.97
C ASN A 127 3.80 -0.97 12.50
N PRO A 128 4.93 -0.30 12.23
CA PRO A 128 5.37 0.02 10.88
C PRO A 128 5.73 -1.21 10.00
N SER A 129 5.94 -2.38 10.60
CA SER A 129 6.13 -3.67 9.93
C SER A 129 4.86 -4.54 9.95
N GLY A 130 3.76 -3.99 10.46
CA GLY A 130 2.43 -4.58 10.52
C GLY A 130 1.74 -4.66 9.16
N VAL A 131 0.42 -4.84 9.14
CA VAL A 131 -0.36 -4.85 7.89
C VAL A 131 -0.53 -3.42 7.39
N SER A 132 0.01 -3.11 6.20
CA SER A 132 0.01 -1.76 5.61
C SER A 132 -1.02 -1.57 4.49
N TYR A 133 -1.48 -2.66 3.87
CA TYR A 133 -2.54 -2.64 2.87
C TYR A 133 -3.50 -3.80 3.09
N TYR A 134 -4.73 -3.62 2.61
CA TYR A 134 -5.73 -4.66 2.51
C TYR A 134 -5.81 -5.14 1.07
N LEU A 135 -5.81 -6.45 0.87
CA LEU A 135 -6.08 -7.11 -0.39
C LEU A 135 -7.50 -7.69 -0.33
N PRO A 136 -8.45 -7.18 -1.13
CA PRO A 136 -9.81 -7.69 -1.17
C PRO A 136 -9.86 -9.09 -1.80
N ASN A 137 -9.65 -10.10 -0.97
CA ASN A 137 -9.58 -11.51 -1.37
C ASN A 137 -10.93 -12.12 -1.78
N ASP A 138 -12.02 -11.38 -1.70
CA ASP A 138 -13.34 -11.79 -2.16
C ASP A 138 -13.96 -10.64 -2.94
N ALA A 139 -13.51 -10.50 -4.19
CA ALA A 139 -13.98 -9.46 -5.09
C ALA A 139 -15.27 -9.93 -5.76
N VAL A 140 -16.27 -9.05 -5.83
CA VAL A 140 -17.49 -9.29 -6.59
C VAL A 140 -17.32 -8.67 -7.96
N ILE A 141 -17.22 -9.50 -9.00
CA ILE A 141 -17.10 -9.06 -10.39
C ILE A 141 -18.22 -9.70 -11.20
N ASP A 142 -19.00 -8.88 -11.91
CA ASP A 142 -20.18 -9.32 -12.67
C ASP A 142 -21.14 -10.19 -11.82
N GLY A 143 -21.28 -9.84 -10.53
CA GLY A 143 -22.14 -10.56 -9.57
C GLY A 143 -21.56 -11.89 -9.06
N ARG A 144 -20.32 -12.25 -9.41
CA ARG A 144 -19.64 -13.46 -8.94
C ARG A 144 -18.55 -13.12 -7.93
N HIS A 145 -18.54 -13.88 -6.83
CA HIS A 145 -17.45 -13.86 -5.86
C HIS A 145 -16.24 -14.58 -6.43
N VAL A 146 -15.11 -13.90 -6.52
CA VAL A 146 -13.85 -14.46 -6.97
C VAL A 146 -12.71 -14.08 -6.04
N LYS A 147 -11.67 -14.94 -6.02
CA LYS A 147 -10.43 -14.73 -5.29
C LYS A 147 -9.27 -14.65 -6.29
N PRO A 148 -9.05 -13.51 -6.97
CA PRO A 148 -8.08 -13.42 -8.05
C PRO A 148 -6.68 -13.89 -7.63
N PHE A 149 -6.26 -13.52 -6.43
CA PHE A 149 -4.94 -13.85 -5.87
C PHE A 149 -4.95 -15.10 -4.98
N GLY A 150 -6.00 -15.91 -5.03
CA GLY A 150 -6.14 -17.11 -4.20
C GLY A 150 -6.25 -16.81 -2.69
N TYR A 151 -6.09 -17.84 -1.86
CA TYR A 151 -6.06 -17.70 -0.40
C TYR A 151 -5.34 -18.90 0.25
N PRO A 152 -4.39 -18.71 1.19
CA PRO A 152 -3.54 -19.81 1.64
C PRO A 152 -4.17 -20.69 2.73
N ALA A 153 -4.96 -20.13 3.64
CA ALA A 153 -5.56 -20.85 4.78
C ALA A 153 -6.75 -20.05 5.34
N PRO A 154 -7.82 -20.68 5.88
CA PRO A 154 -7.91 -22.09 6.25
C PRO A 154 -8.25 -23.03 5.09
N SER A 155 -8.83 -22.50 4.01
CA SER A 155 -9.09 -23.25 2.78
C SER A 155 -8.16 -22.72 1.69
N TYR A 156 -7.27 -23.59 1.22
CA TYR A 156 -6.39 -23.25 0.11
C TYR A 156 -7.22 -22.99 -1.15
N VAL A 157 -7.01 -21.82 -1.76
CA VAL A 157 -7.59 -21.42 -3.03
C VAL A 157 -6.45 -21.01 -3.94
N GLU A 158 -6.36 -21.66 -5.10
CA GLU A 158 -5.35 -21.36 -6.09
C GLU A 158 -5.58 -19.97 -6.72
N PRO A 159 -4.53 -19.18 -7.02
CA PRO A 159 -4.67 -17.93 -7.74
C PRO A 159 -5.21 -18.16 -9.14
N MET A 160 -6.02 -17.22 -9.61
CA MET A 160 -6.59 -17.29 -10.95
C MET A 160 -5.56 -16.89 -12.00
N ARG A 161 -5.76 -17.39 -13.23
CA ARG A 161 -5.07 -16.84 -14.41
C ARG A 161 -5.72 -15.53 -14.80
N MET A 162 -4.91 -14.56 -15.22
CA MET A 162 -5.38 -13.23 -15.62
C MET A 162 -6.42 -13.30 -16.76
N LEU A 163 -6.22 -14.21 -17.73
CA LEU A 163 -7.17 -14.47 -18.82
C LEU A 163 -8.46 -15.20 -18.38
N GLY A 164 -8.46 -15.81 -17.21
CA GLY A 164 -9.62 -16.50 -16.64
C GLY A 164 -10.46 -15.63 -15.72
N LEU A 165 -10.09 -14.36 -15.53
CA LEU A 165 -10.83 -13.44 -14.67
C LEU A 165 -12.13 -13.00 -15.35
N PRO A 166 -13.25 -12.97 -14.61
CA PRO A 166 -14.47 -12.33 -15.11
C PRO A 166 -14.29 -10.81 -15.18
N GLY A 167 -15.05 -10.16 -16.07
CA GLY A 167 -15.12 -8.70 -16.17
C GLY A 167 -13.84 -8.01 -16.67
N SER A 168 -13.81 -6.68 -16.49
CA SER A 168 -12.66 -5.84 -16.86
C SER A 168 -11.62 -5.82 -15.74
N LEU A 169 -10.34 -5.87 -16.09
CA LEU A 169 -9.21 -5.72 -15.16
C LEU A 169 -9.28 -4.42 -14.35
N SER A 170 -9.86 -3.37 -14.92
CA SER A 170 -10.10 -2.08 -14.26
C SER A 170 -11.15 -2.14 -13.14
N SER A 171 -11.92 -3.22 -13.03
CA SER A 171 -12.88 -3.42 -11.94
C SER A 171 -12.36 -4.32 -10.83
N ILE A 172 -11.16 -4.88 -10.98
CA ILE A 172 -10.60 -5.86 -10.04
C ILE A 172 -9.67 -5.16 -9.05
N PRO A 173 -10.06 -4.97 -7.79
CA PRO A 173 -9.20 -4.35 -6.80
C PRO A 173 -8.06 -5.30 -6.40
N VAL A 174 -6.89 -4.71 -6.15
CA VAL A 174 -5.65 -5.43 -5.82
C VAL A 174 -5.16 -5.06 -4.44
N LEU A 175 -4.95 -3.76 -4.18
CA LEU A 175 -4.53 -3.26 -2.88
C LEU A 175 -5.33 -2.02 -2.51
N GLN A 176 -5.66 -1.92 -1.23
CA GLN A 176 -6.41 -0.83 -0.63
C GLN A 176 -5.66 -0.31 0.60
N ASP A 177 -5.60 1.01 0.76
CA ASP A 177 -5.17 1.62 2.03
C ASP A 177 -6.02 1.08 3.18
N ILE A 178 -5.36 0.71 4.27
CA ILE A 178 -6.01 0.04 5.39
C ILE A 178 -6.09 0.91 6.64
N ASP A 179 -7.23 0.84 7.30
CA ASP A 179 -7.52 1.43 8.60
C ASP A 179 -8.61 0.61 9.30
N ARG A 180 -8.89 0.89 10.58
CA ARG A 180 -9.85 0.11 11.37
C ARG A 180 -11.30 0.19 10.87
N MET A 181 -11.64 1.13 10.00
CA MET A 181 -12.99 1.27 9.45
C MET A 181 -13.18 0.43 8.17
N VAL A 182 -12.19 -0.33 7.72
CA VAL A 182 -12.37 -1.29 6.63
C VAL A 182 -13.34 -2.40 7.10
N PRO A 183 -14.40 -2.73 6.34
CA PRO A 183 -15.31 -3.80 6.71
C PRO A 183 -14.60 -5.17 6.76
N GLY A 184 -15.01 -6.03 7.69
CA GLY A 184 -14.56 -7.42 7.73
C GLY A 184 -13.17 -7.67 8.35
N ILE A 185 -12.52 -6.65 8.91
CA ILE A 185 -11.21 -6.80 9.59
C ILE A 185 -11.28 -6.67 11.11
N SER A 186 -12.44 -6.39 11.70
CA SER A 186 -12.59 -6.11 13.14
C SER A 186 -12.20 -7.28 14.06
N GLY A 187 -12.23 -8.51 13.55
CA GLY A 187 -11.81 -9.71 14.28
C GLY A 187 -10.36 -10.12 14.04
N ALA A 188 -9.58 -9.34 13.28
CA ALA A 188 -8.19 -9.67 13.02
C ALA A 188 -7.27 -9.20 14.16
N ASP A 189 -6.37 -10.06 14.63
CA ASP A 189 -5.46 -9.75 15.75
C ASP A 189 -4.54 -8.54 15.48
N TRP A 190 -4.30 -8.21 14.22
CA TRP A 190 -3.50 -7.05 13.79
C TRP A 190 -4.29 -5.76 13.61
N ALA A 191 -5.62 -5.78 13.73
CA ALA A 191 -6.46 -4.60 13.47
C ALA A 191 -6.22 -3.47 14.47
N ALA A 192 -5.83 -3.79 15.72
CA ALA A 192 -5.56 -2.81 16.77
C ALA A 192 -4.34 -1.92 16.50
N ASP A 193 -3.43 -2.37 15.63
CA ASP A 193 -2.22 -1.64 15.23
C ASP A 193 -2.50 -0.57 14.16
N LEU A 194 -3.64 -0.68 13.47
CA LEU A 194 -3.97 0.15 12.33
C LEU A 194 -4.36 1.58 12.74
N PRO A 195 -4.22 2.54 11.81
CA PRO A 195 -4.84 3.86 11.94
C PRO A 195 -6.34 3.74 12.21
N ALA A 196 -6.87 4.63 13.04
CA ALA A 196 -8.29 4.60 13.40
C ALA A 196 -9.22 5.04 12.25
N LYS A 197 -8.70 5.82 11.29
CA LYS A 197 -9.43 6.44 10.17
C LYS A 197 -8.54 6.46 8.92
N PRO A 198 -9.10 6.69 7.72
CA PRO A 198 -8.32 6.81 6.50
C PRO A 198 -7.29 7.93 6.55
N VAL A 199 -6.06 7.65 6.10
CA VAL A 199 -4.88 8.51 6.29
C VAL A 199 -4.72 9.60 5.23
N HIS A 200 -5.52 9.58 4.17
CA HIS A 200 -5.48 10.58 3.09
C HIS A 200 -6.68 11.55 3.19
N ARG A 201 -6.75 12.30 4.29
CA ARG A 201 -7.84 13.27 4.56
C ARG A 201 -9.23 12.63 4.48
N GLY A 202 -9.38 11.45 5.08
CA GLY A 202 -10.63 10.71 5.06
C GLY A 202 -10.84 9.83 3.83
N ARG A 203 -9.86 9.76 2.91
CA ARG A 203 -9.89 8.91 1.72
C ARG A 203 -8.91 7.74 1.80
N ARG A 204 -9.14 6.72 0.96
CA ARG A 204 -8.29 5.55 0.75
C ARG A 204 -7.89 5.44 -0.70
N ASN A 205 -6.64 5.12 -0.97
CA ASN A 205 -6.21 4.73 -2.30
C ASN A 205 -6.55 3.26 -2.55
N LEU A 206 -6.96 2.98 -3.79
CA LEU A 206 -7.31 1.66 -4.30
C LEU A 206 -6.56 1.43 -5.61
N LEU A 207 -5.70 0.42 -5.65
CA LEU A 207 -5.04 -0.09 -6.84
C LEU A 207 -5.92 -1.15 -7.50
N TYR A 208 -6.08 -1.07 -8.82
CA TYR A 208 -6.75 -2.06 -9.63
C TYR A 208 -5.78 -2.86 -10.51
N LEU A 209 -6.25 -3.97 -11.06
CA LEU A 209 -5.39 -4.94 -11.74
C LEU A 209 -4.85 -4.47 -13.09
N ASP A 210 -5.49 -3.49 -13.72
CA ASP A 210 -4.95 -2.77 -14.88
C ASP A 210 -3.86 -1.73 -14.49
N GLY A 211 -3.57 -1.58 -13.20
CA GLY A 211 -2.53 -0.71 -12.66
C GLY A 211 -2.97 0.72 -12.33
N HIS A 212 -4.23 1.10 -12.59
CA HIS A 212 -4.70 2.42 -12.19
C HIS A 212 -4.98 2.48 -10.69
N VAL A 213 -4.92 3.70 -10.14
CA VAL A 213 -5.17 3.97 -8.72
C VAL A 213 -6.24 5.03 -8.59
N THR A 214 -7.28 4.75 -7.82
CA THR A 214 -8.32 5.71 -7.44
C THR A 214 -8.19 6.06 -5.97
N SER A 215 -8.73 7.21 -5.56
CA SER A 215 -8.90 7.55 -4.14
C SER A 215 -10.40 7.63 -3.84
N LEU A 216 -10.88 6.88 -2.86
CA LEU A 216 -12.28 6.85 -2.42
C LEU A 216 -12.41 7.52 -1.05
#